data_AF-A0A0F4QAN6-F1
#
_entry.id   AF-A0A0F4QAN6-F1
#
_cell.length_a   1.000
_cell.length_b   1.000
_cell.length_c   1.000
_cell.angle_alpha   90.00
_cell.angle_beta   90.00
_cell.angle_gamma   90.00
#
_symmetry.space_group_name_H-M   'P 1'
#
loop_
_entity.id
_entity.type
_entity.pdbx_description
1 polymer ?
#
loop_
_entity_poly.entity_id
_entity_poly.type
_entity_poly.pdbx_seq_one_letter_code
_entity_poly.pdbx_strand_id
1 'polypeptide(L)'
;MNIRPLHDRVIVKRLEEETKSAGGIVLTGSAAEKSSRGEVVAVGNGRVLDNGETKALQVKAGDTVLFGSYIEKTEKIEGQEYLIMREDNILGIVE
;
A
#
# COMPACT_ATOMS: atom_id res chain seq x y z
N MET A 1 -7.59 15.19 -1.26
CA MET A 1 -6.88 14.67 -0.08
C MET A 1 -5.39 15.03 -0.21
N ASN A 2 -4.80 15.76 0.75
CA ASN A 2 -3.41 16.25 0.67
C ASN A 2 -2.55 15.63 1.78
N ILE A 3 -2.37 14.30 1.76
CA ILE A 3 -1.43 13.64 2.66
C ILE A 3 -0.13 13.45 1.91
N ARG A 4 0.94 14.08 2.40
CA ARG A 4 2.28 13.93 1.84
C ARG A 4 3.11 13.03 2.76
N PRO A 5 3.41 11.78 2.37
CA PRO A 5 4.36 10.96 3.11
C PRO A 5 5.77 11.56 3.06
N LEU A 6 6.55 11.29 4.10
CA LEU A 6 7.93 11.75 4.25
C LEU A 6 8.91 10.62 3.97
N HIS A 7 10.12 10.96 3.52
CA HIS A 7 11.19 10.00 3.19
C HIS A 7 10.73 8.95 2.18
N ASP A 8 11.02 7.67 2.45
CA ASP A 8 10.68 6.52 1.62
C ASP A 8 9.34 5.87 1.99
N ARG A 9 8.44 6.63 2.64
CA ARG A 9 7.09 6.17 2.96
C ARG A 9 6.16 6.27 1.76
N VAL A 10 5.21 5.34 1.72
CA VAL A 10 4.17 5.20 0.71
C VAL A 10 2.83 5.04 1.42
N ILE A 11 1.82 5.70 0.89
CA ILE A 11 0.43 5.60 1.36
C ILE A 11 -0.34 4.76 0.36
N VAL A 12 -0.94 3.68 0.85
CA VAL A 12 -1.67 2.70 0.05
C VAL A 12 -3.11 2.63 0.53
N LYS A 13 -4.06 2.68 -0.40
CA LYS A 13 -5.46 2.34 -0.16
C LYS A 13 -5.64 0.85 -0.44
N ARG A 14 -6.06 0.08 0.55
CA ARG A 14 -6.30 -1.35 0.39
C ARG A 14 -7.42 -1.59 -0.63
N LEU A 15 -7.18 -2.50 -1.57
CA LEU A 15 -8.22 -2.99 -2.47
C LEU A 15 -8.97 -4.11 -1.76
N GLU A 16 -10.31 -4.08 -1.80
CA GLU A 16 -11.10 -5.18 -1.27
C GLU A 16 -10.84 -6.44 -2.10
N GLU A 17 -10.55 -7.55 -1.43
CA GLU A 17 -10.43 -8.84 -2.10
C GLU A 17 -11.83 -9.36 -2.39
N GLU A 18 -12.10 -9.77 -3.64
CA GLU A 18 -13.37 -10.41 -3.98
C GLU A 18 -13.53 -11.66 -3.13
N THR A 19 -14.47 -11.62 -2.18
CA THR A 19 -14.84 -12.75 -1.29
C THR A 19 -15.48 -13.92 -2.04
N LYS A 20 -15.57 -13.81 -3.37
CA LYS A 20 -16.05 -14.85 -4.28
C LYS A 20 -14.85 -15.51 -4.93
N SER A 21 -14.65 -16.78 -4.60
CA SER A 21 -13.74 -17.63 -5.38
C SER A 21 -14.21 -17.69 -6.85
N ALA A 22 -13.29 -17.97 -7.78
CA ALA A 22 -13.60 -18.11 -9.22
C ALA A 22 -14.71 -19.14 -9.54
N GLY A 23 -15.04 -20.02 -8.58
CA GLY A 23 -16.14 -21.00 -8.68
C GLY A 23 -17.49 -20.53 -8.09
N GLY A 24 -17.63 -19.27 -7.67
CA GLY A 24 -18.87 -18.74 -7.10
C GLY A 24 -19.15 -19.17 -5.66
N ILE A 25 -18.22 -19.88 -5.00
CA ILE A 25 -18.33 -20.28 -3.60
C ILE A 25 -17.99 -19.05 -2.75
N VAL A 26 -18.96 -18.64 -1.92
CA VAL A 26 -18.78 -17.60 -0.90
C VAL A 26 -17.99 -18.22 0.26
N LEU A 27 -16.82 -17.67 0.55
CA LEU A 27 -15.99 -18.12 1.67
C LEU A 27 -16.65 -17.66 2.99
N THR A 28 -17.46 -18.52 3.61
CA THR A 28 -18.03 -18.27 4.94
C THR A 28 -17.04 -18.74 6.02
N GLY A 29 -16.11 -17.86 6.39
CA GLY A 29 -15.20 -18.09 7.52
C GLY A 29 -14.51 -16.80 7.91
N SER A 30 -14.30 -16.58 9.21
CA SER A 30 -13.68 -15.38 9.81
C SER A 30 -12.22 -15.08 9.40
N ALA A 31 -11.75 -15.61 8.28
CA ALA A 31 -10.48 -15.29 7.67
C ALA A 31 -10.74 -14.64 6.31
N ALA A 32 -11.38 -13.47 6.33
CA ALA A 32 -11.14 -12.51 5.26
C ALA A 32 -9.66 -12.16 5.35
N GLU A 33 -8.83 -12.84 4.56
CA GLU A 33 -7.43 -12.49 4.43
C GLU A 33 -7.41 -11.01 4.07
N LYS A 34 -6.75 -10.22 4.93
CA LYS A 34 -6.65 -8.79 4.71
C LYS A 34 -5.84 -8.60 3.43
N SER A 35 -6.53 -8.32 2.32
CA SER A 35 -5.96 -8.16 0.97
C SER A 35 -4.52 -7.63 1.00
N SER A 36 -3.60 -8.38 0.43
CA SER A 36 -2.20 -7.95 0.26
C SER A 36 -2.02 -7.03 -0.95
N ARG A 37 -3.13 -6.60 -1.57
CA ARG A 37 -3.17 -5.69 -2.73
C ARG A 37 -3.74 -4.33 -2.34
N GLY A 38 -3.20 -3.28 -2.96
CA GLY A 38 -3.68 -1.93 -2.75
C GLY A 38 -3.21 -0.97 -3.83
N GLU A 39 -3.88 0.16 -3.94
CA GLU A 39 -3.54 1.24 -4.85
C GLU A 39 -2.69 2.29 -4.11
N VAL A 40 -1.59 2.71 -4.71
CA VAL A 40 -0.73 3.76 -4.16
C VAL A 40 -1.41 5.12 -4.33
N VAL A 41 -1.66 5.80 -3.22
CA VAL A 41 -2.33 7.11 -3.20
C VAL A 41 -1.32 8.25 -3.20
N ALA A 42 -0.21 8.07 -2.49
CA ALA A 42 0.84 9.07 -2.38
C ALA A 42 2.19 8.41 -2.08
N VAL A 43 3.25 9.01 -2.61
CA VAL A 43 4.63 8.55 -2.45
C VAL A 43 5.49 9.67 -1.87
N GLY A 44 6.45 9.29 -1.03
CA GLY A 44 7.39 10.23 -0.44
C GLY A 44 8.42 10.73 -1.44
N ASN A 45 9.34 11.56 -0.97
CA ASN A 45 10.43 12.05 -1.82
C ASN A 45 11.49 10.97 -2.11
N GLY A 46 11.51 9.89 -1.34
CA GLY A 46 12.53 8.85 -1.40
C GLY A 46 13.50 8.88 -0.22
N ARG A 47 14.47 7.97 -0.23
CA ARG A 47 15.48 7.84 0.84
C ARG A 47 16.65 8.79 0.57
N VAL A 48 16.99 9.61 1.57
CA VAL A 48 18.23 10.40 1.54
C VAL A 48 19.41 9.47 1.79
N LEU A 49 20.35 9.46 0.87
CA LEU A 49 21.60 8.71 0.94
C LEU A 49 22.65 9.48 1.73
N ASP A 50 23.71 8.80 2.16
CA ASP A 50 24.79 9.40 2.96
C ASP A 50 25.55 10.52 2.20
N ASN A 51 25.50 10.52 0.87
CA ASN A 51 26.06 11.56 0.02
C ASN A 51 25.15 12.80 -0.14
N GLY A 52 23.98 12.82 0.51
CA GLY A 52 23.00 13.90 0.42
C GLY A 52 22.05 13.81 -0.79
N GLU A 53 22.25 12.84 -1.70
CA GLU A 53 21.32 12.60 -2.80
C GLU A 53 20.05 11.90 -2.31
N THR A 54 18.93 12.12 -3.00
CA THR A 54 17.68 11.41 -2.70
C THR A 54 17.45 10.31 -3.72
N LYS A 55 17.47 9.06 -3.27
CA LYS A 55 17.06 7.92 -4.08
C LYS A 55 15.54 7.92 -4.20
N ALA A 56 15.05 8.18 -5.41
CA ALA A 56 13.62 8.15 -5.72
C ALA A 56 13.01 6.76 -5.51
N LEU A 57 11.72 6.76 -5.17
CA LEU A 57 10.90 5.57 -5.07
C LEU A 57 10.61 5.00 -6.47
N GLN A 58 10.55 3.67 -6.58
CA GLN A 58 10.19 2.93 -7.77
C GLN A 58 8.68 2.91 -8.01
N VAL A 59 7.89 3.02 -6.94
CA VAL A 59 6.42 3.10 -7.01
C VAL A 59 5.94 4.53 -7.21
N LYS A 60 4.77 4.69 -7.82
CA LYS A 60 4.13 5.97 -8.13
C LYS A 60 2.67 5.97 -7.68
N ALA A 61 2.10 7.16 -7.51
CA ALA A 61 0.66 7.28 -7.28
C ALA A 61 -0.13 6.73 -8.47
N GLY A 62 -1.14 5.91 -8.18
CA GLY A 62 -1.94 5.16 -9.14
C GLY A 62 -1.46 3.72 -9.37
N ASP A 63 -0.25 3.35 -8.94
CA ASP A 63 0.23 1.98 -9.10
C ASP A 63 -0.57 1.03 -8.20
N THR A 64 -0.93 -0.14 -8.73
CA THR A 64 -1.43 -1.24 -7.90
C THR A 64 -0.25 -2.05 -7.41
N VAL A 65 -0.14 -2.24 -6.10
CA VAL A 65 1.01 -2.90 -5.47
C VAL A 65 0.59 -4.09 -4.63
N LEU A 66 1.48 -5.08 -4.59
CA LEU A 66 1.48 -6.16 -3.62
C LEU A 66 2.38 -5.75 -2.45
N PHE A 67 1.89 -5.86 -1.22
CA PHE A 67 2.64 -5.53 -0.02
C PHE A 67 2.53 -6.63 1.04
N GLY A 68 3.55 -6.75 1.88
CA GLY A 68 3.58 -7.71 2.98
C GLY A 68 2.72 -7.29 4.17
N SER A 69 2.66 -8.12 5.21
CA SER A 69 1.88 -7.85 6.42
C SER A 69 2.43 -6.71 7.30
N TYR A 70 3.63 -6.21 7.01
CA TYR A 70 4.31 -5.19 7.80
C TYR A 70 3.84 -3.79 7.40
N ILE A 71 2.89 -3.27 8.16
CA ILE A 71 2.33 -1.92 8.00
C ILE A 71 2.80 -1.07 9.18
N GLU A 72 3.39 0.11 8.94
CA GLU A 72 3.84 0.99 10.02
C GLU A 72 2.65 1.55 10.79
N LYS A 73 1.65 2.03 10.05
CA LYS A 73 0.44 2.63 10.63
C LYS A 73 -0.74 2.51 9.69
N THR A 74 -1.92 2.36 10.27
CA THR A 74 -3.19 2.53 9.58
C THR A 74 -3.83 3.82 10.07
N GLU A 75 -4.27 4.67 9.13
CA GLU A 75 -4.96 5.91 9.43
C GLU A 75 -6.29 5.98 8.69
N LYS A 76 -7.33 6.44 9.38
CA LYS A 76 -8.65 6.64 8.77
C LYS A 76 -8.86 8.12 8.50
N ILE A 77 -8.98 8.48 7.22
CA ILE A 77 -9.06 9.86 6.77
C ILE A 77 -10.29 9.97 5.88
N GLU A 78 -11.18 10.91 6.18
CA GLU A 78 -12.44 11.11 5.44
C GLU A 78 -13.29 9.82 5.32
N GLY A 79 -13.21 8.94 6.32
CA GLY A 79 -13.96 7.68 6.33
C GLY A 79 -13.26 6.51 5.62
N GLN A 80 -12.16 6.76 4.91
CA GLN A 80 -11.39 5.75 4.19
C GLN A 80 -10.15 5.32 4.99
N GLU A 81 -9.86 4.01 4.99
CA GLU A 81 -8.67 3.45 5.61
C GLU A 81 -7.46 3.51 4.66
N TYR A 82 -6.36 4.09 5.15
CA TYR A 82 -5.08 4.20 4.46
C TYR A 82 -4.00 3.48 5.25
N LEU A 83 -3.15 2.79 4.52
CA LEU A 83 -2.00 2.04 5.04
C LEU A 83 -0.75 2.86 4.76
N ILE A 84 0.02 3.14 5.81
CA ILE A 84 1.30 3.82 5.73
C ILE A 84 2.38 2.77 5.92
N MET A 85 3.28 2.66 4.95
CA MET A 85 4.41 1.72 5.00
C MET A 85 5.61 2.31 4.28
N ARG A 86 6.77 1.65 4.41
CA ARG A 86 7.96 1.99 3.63
C ARG A 86 7.93 1.24 2.30
N GLU A 87 8.61 1.79 1.30
CA GLU A 87 8.80 1.10 0.02
C GLU A 87 9.38 -0.31 0.18
N ASP A 88 10.26 -0.53 1.16
CA ASP A 88 10.86 -1.84 1.47
C ASP A 88 9.81 -2.94 1.76
N ASN A 89 8.57 -2.57 2.14
CA ASN A 89 7.48 -3.53 2.42
C ASN A 89 6.61 -3.84 1.19
N ILE A 90 6.86 -3.15 0.07
CA ILE A 90 6.19 -3.40 -1.21
C ILE A 90 6.95 -4.53 -1.92
N LEU A 91 6.24 -5.61 -2.23
CA LEU A 91 6.78 -6.82 -2.83
C LEU A 91 6.81 -6.74 -4.37
N GLY A 92 5.94 -5.92 -4.97
CA GLY A 92 5.88 -5.72 -6.40
C GLY A 92 4.75 -4.80 -6.85
N ILE A 93 4.83 -4.35 -8.10
CA ILE A 93 3.77 -3.63 -8.82
C ILE A 93 3.01 -4.65 -9.67
N VAL A 94 1.68 -4.57 -9.67
CA VAL A 94 0.78 -5.41 -10.49
C VAL A 94 0.47 -4.63 -11.77
N GLU A 95 0.85 -5.19 -12.92
CA GLU A 95 0.54 -4.68 -14.27
C GLU A 95 -0.61 -5.46 -14.92
#